data_AF-A0A1Y3NJ29-F1
#
_entry.id   AF-A0A1Y3NJ29-F1
#
_cell.length_a   1.000
_cell.length_b   1.000
_cell.length_c   1.000
_cell.angle_alpha   90.00
_cell.angle_beta   90.00
_cell.angle_gamma   90.00
#
_symmetry.space_group_name_H-M   'P 1'
#
loop_
_entity.id
_entity.type
_entity.pdbx_description
1 polymer ?
#
loop_
_entity_poly.entity_id
_entity_poly.type
_entity_poly.pdbx_seq_one_letter_code
_entity_poly.pdbx_strand_id
1 'polypeptide(L)'
;MKLSTGLSFLLTLALVSAAPYHSELDHLEKRSTSWPSAKKTISNNSPIVVKAGQTFDGFKKNNNQWVRYDRGRKGLGDCTKIEGGKNDAVFILEKGATLKNVILGANSIEHVHCIGDGCTVENVWWEDVCEDALTLRDSKNGNAKFYVKGGGAKNGSDKIIQHNSAGTVYISNFIVQNSGKLYRACGNCKSGYQNKRKVVMTNVTATNVKVIAGINKNYGDQAVLKNVKVNNGHVCQTFKGNNNGKEPSSTGYQCESKNVNNCTYKIL
;
A
#
# COMPACT_ATOMS: atom_id res chain seq x y z
N MET A 1 60.87 -1.95 54.93
CA MET A 1 59.39 -1.94 54.86
C MET A 1 59.00 -1.94 53.39
N LYS A 2 58.75 -3.11 52.78
CA LYS A 2 57.41 -3.62 52.44
C LYS A 2 56.39 -2.50 52.16
N LEU A 3 55.93 -2.40 50.92
CA LEU A 3 54.58 -2.83 50.55
C LEU A 3 54.46 -2.88 49.00
N SER A 4 54.22 -4.08 48.49
CA SER A 4 53.83 -4.35 47.11
C SER A 4 52.32 -4.17 47.02
N THR A 5 51.83 -3.24 46.21
CA THR A 5 50.40 -3.11 45.89
C THR A 5 50.10 -3.84 44.58
N GLY A 6 49.50 -5.02 44.72
CA GLY A 6 48.97 -5.78 43.59
C GLY A 6 47.73 -5.11 43.02
N LEU A 7 47.76 -4.80 41.73
CA LEU A 7 46.63 -4.27 40.98
C LEU A 7 45.73 -5.45 40.57
N SER A 8 44.59 -5.62 41.26
CA SER A 8 43.60 -6.63 40.94
C SER A 8 42.77 -6.18 39.74
N PHE A 9 42.97 -6.79 38.58
CA PHE A 9 42.10 -6.63 37.41
C PHE A 9 40.77 -7.39 37.66
N LEU A 10 39.69 -6.66 37.95
CA LEU A 10 38.34 -7.21 37.87
C LEU A 10 37.92 -7.26 36.40
N LEU A 11 37.90 -8.46 35.84
CA LEU A 11 37.30 -8.73 34.53
C LEU A 11 35.77 -8.79 34.69
N THR A 12 35.08 -7.69 34.39
CA THR A 12 33.62 -7.70 34.31
C THR A 12 33.18 -8.41 33.04
N LEU A 13 32.70 -9.64 33.18
CA LEU A 13 32.01 -10.37 32.12
C LEU A 13 30.67 -9.67 31.84
N ALA A 14 30.59 -8.88 30.78
CA ALA A 14 29.33 -8.36 30.29
C ALA A 14 28.53 -9.52 29.67
N LEU A 15 27.53 -10.03 30.40
CA LEU A 15 26.50 -10.89 29.85
C LEU A 15 25.70 -10.07 28.83
N VAL A 16 26.04 -10.22 27.55
CA VAL A 16 25.17 -9.77 26.46
C VAL A 16 23.95 -10.67 26.51
N SER A 17 22.86 -10.19 27.10
CA SER A 17 21.58 -10.86 26.96
C SER A 17 21.19 -10.78 25.49
N ALA A 18 21.23 -11.92 24.81
CA ALA A 18 20.59 -12.06 23.51
C ALA A 18 19.09 -11.90 23.73
N ALA A 19 18.60 -10.66 23.64
CA ALA A 19 17.17 -10.41 23.59
C ALA A 19 16.60 -11.24 22.42
N PRO A 20 15.51 -11.99 22.64
CA PRO A 20 15.01 -12.90 21.63
C PRO A 20 14.46 -12.10 20.44
N TYR A 21 15.23 -12.04 19.35
CA TYR A 21 14.84 -11.54 18.03
C TYR A 21 13.57 -12.20 17.47
N HIS A 22 13.08 -13.27 18.10
CA HIS A 22 11.82 -13.93 17.75
C HIS A 22 10.59 -13.10 18.15
N SER A 23 10.66 -12.22 19.13
CA SER A 23 9.47 -11.50 19.60
C SER A 23 8.98 -10.44 18.60
N GLU A 24 9.88 -9.73 17.91
CA GLU A 24 9.49 -8.70 16.93
C GLU A 24 8.79 -9.27 15.68
N LEU A 25 9.15 -10.49 15.26
CA LEU A 25 8.51 -11.18 14.14
C LEU A 25 7.16 -11.79 14.56
N ASP A 26 7.07 -12.39 15.74
CA ASP A 26 5.81 -12.90 16.30
C ASP A 26 4.80 -11.79 16.60
N HIS A 27 5.26 -10.59 16.98
CA HIS A 27 4.40 -9.42 17.18
C HIS A 27 3.83 -8.85 15.87
N LEU A 28 4.46 -9.12 14.71
CA LEU A 28 3.93 -8.76 13.39
C LEU A 28 2.93 -9.81 12.87
N GLU A 29 3.13 -11.09 13.19
CA GLU A 29 2.23 -12.18 12.80
C GLU A 29 0.92 -12.21 13.60
N LYS A 30 0.92 -11.66 14.83
CA LYS A 30 -0.27 -11.51 15.70
C LYS A 30 -0.91 -10.12 15.70
N ARG A 31 -0.76 -9.33 14.64
CA ARG A 31 -1.64 -8.16 14.47
C ARG A 31 -3.06 -8.65 14.21
N SER A 32 -3.87 -8.62 15.27
CA SER A 32 -5.31 -8.84 15.26
C SER A 32 -5.94 -8.38 13.94
N THR A 33 -6.71 -9.27 13.32
CA THR A 33 -7.59 -8.99 12.16
C THR A 33 -8.70 -7.98 12.48
N SER A 34 -8.69 -7.39 13.68
CA SER A 34 -9.57 -6.29 14.07
C SER A 34 -9.16 -4.99 13.39
N TRP A 35 -10.03 -4.49 12.52
CA TRP A 35 -9.97 -3.13 12.02
C TRP A 35 -9.92 -2.11 13.16
N PRO A 36 -9.05 -1.08 13.10
CA PRO A 36 -8.98 -0.07 14.15
C PRO A 36 -10.23 0.81 14.14
N SER A 37 -10.56 1.36 15.31
CA SER A 37 -11.67 2.30 15.47
C SER A 37 -11.15 3.70 15.77
N ALA A 38 -11.61 4.69 15.02
CA ALA A 38 -11.22 6.08 15.19
C ALA A 38 -11.87 6.71 16.44
N LYS A 39 -11.10 7.48 17.20
CA LYS A 39 -11.60 8.28 18.33
C LYS A 39 -12.30 9.56 17.89
N LYS A 40 -11.93 10.09 16.72
CA LYS A 40 -12.52 11.27 16.08
C LYS A 40 -12.29 11.23 14.57
N THR A 41 -13.05 12.07 13.87
CA THR A 41 -12.88 12.33 12.44
C THR A 41 -12.38 13.77 12.24
N ILE A 42 -11.42 13.95 11.33
CA ILE A 42 -10.95 15.24 10.84
C ILE A 42 -11.29 15.31 9.35
N SER A 43 -12.18 16.23 8.99
CA SER A 43 -12.60 16.49 7.62
C SER A 43 -11.95 17.78 7.13
N ASN A 44 -11.25 17.74 6.00
CA ASN A 44 -10.62 18.93 5.42
C ASN A 44 -11.19 19.27 4.04
N ASN A 45 -11.33 20.56 3.76
CA ASN A 45 -11.77 21.04 2.45
C ASN A 45 -10.67 21.01 1.38
N SER A 46 -9.42 20.72 1.76
CA SER A 46 -8.28 20.60 0.85
C SER A 46 -7.37 19.43 1.28
N PRO A 47 -6.57 18.86 0.35
CA PRO A 47 -5.65 17.78 0.68
C PRO A 47 -4.63 18.19 1.73
N ILE A 48 -4.30 17.28 2.65
CA ILE A 48 -3.14 17.42 3.51
C ILE A 48 -1.90 17.06 2.68
N VAL A 49 -1.02 18.04 2.44
CA VAL A 49 0.23 17.80 1.71
C VAL A 49 1.33 17.39 2.67
N VAL A 50 1.87 16.18 2.49
CA VAL A 50 3.08 15.71 3.17
C VAL A 50 4.25 15.98 2.25
N LYS A 51 5.09 16.94 2.67
CA LYS A 51 6.21 17.43 1.86
C LYS A 51 7.27 16.38 1.61
N ALA A 52 8.07 16.61 0.56
CA ALA A 52 9.11 15.66 0.16
C ALA A 52 10.00 15.24 1.33
N GLY A 53 10.18 13.92 1.49
CA GLY A 53 10.95 13.30 2.58
C GLY A 53 10.34 13.41 3.99
N GLN A 54 9.20 14.09 4.17
CA GLN A 54 8.57 14.29 5.47
C GLN A 54 7.66 13.12 5.84
N THR A 55 7.38 12.98 7.13
CA THR A 55 6.45 11.97 7.66
C THR A 55 5.23 12.62 8.30
N PHE A 56 4.05 12.19 7.87
CA PHE A 56 2.82 12.36 8.62
C PHE A 56 2.56 11.09 9.45
N ASP A 57 2.69 11.21 10.76
CA ASP A 57 2.36 10.13 11.70
C ASP A 57 1.13 10.52 12.51
N GLY A 58 0.00 9.86 12.22
CA GLY A 58 -1.28 10.12 12.89
C GLY A 58 -1.24 9.85 14.39
N PHE A 59 -0.43 8.90 14.88
CA PHE A 59 -0.28 8.67 16.31
C PHE A 59 0.50 9.79 16.98
N LYS A 60 1.63 10.21 16.40
CA LYS A 60 2.41 11.35 16.90
C LYS A 60 1.58 12.64 16.93
N LYS A 61 0.66 12.81 15.98
CA LYS A 61 -0.23 13.98 15.90
C LYS A 61 -1.42 13.92 16.87
N ASN A 62 -1.80 12.73 17.34
CA ASN A 62 -3.03 12.53 18.08
C ASN A 62 -2.84 11.70 19.36
N ASN A 63 -1.71 11.86 20.06
CA ASN A 63 -1.43 11.21 21.35
C ASN A 63 -1.67 9.68 21.30
N ASN A 64 -1.14 9.02 20.27
CA ASN A 64 -1.30 7.58 20.01
C ASN A 64 -2.75 7.10 19.83
N GLN A 65 -3.66 8.00 19.44
CA GLN A 65 -5.03 7.65 19.11
C GLN A 65 -5.22 7.48 17.60
N TRP A 66 -6.03 6.51 17.23
CA TRP A 66 -6.56 6.40 15.87
C TRP A 66 -7.47 7.57 15.55
N VAL A 67 -7.17 8.26 14.45
CA VAL A 67 -7.98 9.35 13.90
C VAL A 67 -8.31 9.06 12.45
N ARG A 68 -9.57 9.29 12.10
CA ARG A 68 -10.07 9.19 10.74
C ARG A 68 -9.87 10.53 10.04
N TYR A 69 -9.40 10.48 8.81
CA TYR A 69 -9.28 11.63 7.92
C TYR A 69 -10.16 11.43 6.68
N ASP A 70 -10.88 12.47 6.28
CA ASP A 70 -11.69 12.48 5.05
C ASP A 70 -11.84 13.90 4.47
N ARG A 71 -12.67 14.06 3.43
CA ARG A 71 -12.98 15.34 2.80
C ARG A 71 -14.39 15.86 3.11
N GLY A 72 -15.12 15.23 4.02
CA GLY A 72 -16.50 15.60 4.38
C GLY A 72 -17.54 15.44 3.26
N ARG A 73 -17.20 14.76 2.15
CA ARG A 73 -18.06 14.57 0.98
C ARG A 73 -19.02 13.41 1.21
N LYS A 74 -20.30 13.70 1.47
CA LYS A 74 -21.34 12.68 1.75
C LYS A 74 -22.09 12.26 0.48
N GLY A 75 -22.74 11.10 0.53
CA GLY A 75 -23.65 10.64 -0.52
C GLY A 75 -22.98 10.23 -1.82
N LEU A 76 -21.72 9.79 -1.76
CA LEU A 76 -20.93 9.45 -2.94
C LEU A 76 -21.29 8.08 -3.57
N GLY A 77 -21.95 7.20 -2.80
CA GLY A 77 -22.23 5.82 -3.24
C GLY A 77 -20.96 5.03 -3.45
N ASP A 78 -20.95 4.14 -4.45
CA ASP A 78 -19.81 3.30 -4.83
C ASP A 78 -18.82 3.98 -5.80
N CYS A 79 -19.08 5.25 -6.12
CA CYS A 79 -18.28 6.12 -6.96
C CYS A 79 -17.94 5.59 -8.36
N THR A 80 -18.66 4.59 -8.85
CA THR A 80 -18.43 4.02 -10.19
C THR A 80 -18.67 4.99 -11.35
N LYS A 81 -19.22 6.18 -11.06
CA LYS A 81 -19.50 7.26 -12.00
C LYS A 81 -18.87 8.60 -11.59
N ILE A 82 -17.99 8.59 -10.59
CA ILE A 82 -17.35 9.79 -10.06
C ILE A 82 -15.85 9.64 -10.29
N GLU A 83 -15.29 10.54 -11.09
CA GLU A 83 -13.85 10.64 -11.32
C GLU A 83 -13.33 11.82 -10.51
N GLY A 84 -12.38 11.55 -9.61
CA GLY A 84 -11.69 12.54 -8.81
C GLY A 84 -10.36 12.94 -9.42
N GLY A 85 -9.74 13.95 -8.81
CA GLY A 85 -8.36 14.32 -9.11
C GLY A 85 -7.54 14.52 -7.86
N LYS A 86 -6.28 14.95 -8.06
CA LYS A 86 -5.35 15.22 -6.96
C LYS A 86 -5.91 16.18 -5.90
N ASN A 87 -6.77 17.12 -6.30
CA ASN A 87 -7.36 18.11 -5.40
C ASN A 87 -8.48 17.54 -4.53
N ASP A 88 -8.99 16.36 -4.88
CA ASP A 88 -10.01 15.62 -4.13
C ASP A 88 -9.41 14.61 -3.15
N ALA A 89 -8.09 14.35 -3.22
CA ALA A 89 -7.38 13.45 -2.32
C ALA A 89 -7.43 13.92 -0.85
N VAL A 90 -7.53 13.00 0.11
CA VAL A 90 -7.34 13.31 1.54
C VAL A 90 -5.88 13.71 1.81
N PHE A 91 -4.93 12.97 1.23
CA PHE A 91 -3.49 13.24 1.36
C PHE A 91 -2.80 13.30 -0.01
N ILE A 92 -1.86 14.23 -0.14
CA ILE A 92 -0.87 14.26 -1.21
C ILE A 92 0.49 14.00 -0.60
N LEU A 93 1.15 12.92 -1.01
CA LEU A 93 2.49 12.55 -0.60
C LEU A 93 3.45 12.94 -1.71
N GLU A 94 4.29 13.94 -1.45
CA GLU A 94 5.39 14.30 -2.35
C GLU A 94 6.52 13.24 -2.29
N LYS A 95 7.51 13.36 -3.17
CA LYS A 95 8.63 12.41 -3.29
C LYS A 95 9.26 12.07 -1.93
N GLY A 96 9.33 10.77 -1.63
CA GLY A 96 9.93 10.23 -0.41
C GLY A 96 9.11 10.45 0.86
N ALA A 97 7.92 11.07 0.78
CA ALA A 97 7.09 11.27 1.95
C ALA A 97 6.53 9.96 2.51
N THR A 98 6.21 9.97 3.80
CA THR A 98 5.60 8.84 4.49
C THR A 98 4.28 9.25 5.15
N LEU A 99 3.23 8.47 4.91
CA LEU A 99 1.98 8.53 5.67
C LEU A 99 1.88 7.30 6.55
N LYS A 100 1.65 7.48 7.85
CA LYS A 100 1.44 6.34 8.74
C LYS A 100 0.46 6.57 9.88
N ASN A 101 -0.10 5.46 10.36
CA ASN A 101 -0.99 5.40 11.53
C ASN A 101 -2.25 6.28 11.39
N VAL A 102 -2.95 6.16 10.26
CA VAL A 102 -4.20 6.90 10.02
C VAL A 102 -5.32 5.95 9.56
N ILE A 103 -6.56 6.37 9.82
CA ILE A 103 -7.76 5.78 9.22
C ILE A 103 -8.25 6.75 8.14
N LEU A 104 -8.69 6.23 7.00
CA LEU A 104 -9.21 6.98 5.88
C LEU A 104 -10.68 6.63 5.66
N GLY A 105 -11.53 7.64 5.81
CA GLY A 105 -12.98 7.48 5.87
C GLY A 105 -13.67 7.55 4.52
N ALA A 106 -14.92 7.08 4.49
CA ALA A 106 -15.78 6.99 3.31
C ALA A 106 -16.13 8.34 2.66
N ASN A 107 -16.06 9.45 3.39
CA ASN A 107 -16.50 10.76 2.89
C ASN A 107 -15.43 11.46 2.04
N SER A 108 -14.83 10.72 1.09
CA SER A 108 -13.75 11.18 0.22
C SER A 108 -13.92 10.56 -1.16
N ILE A 109 -13.66 11.34 -2.21
CA ILE A 109 -13.67 10.82 -3.58
C ILE A 109 -12.37 10.03 -3.84
N GLU A 110 -11.27 10.67 -3.48
CA GLU A 110 -9.90 10.17 -3.61
C GLU A 110 -9.24 10.16 -2.23
N HIS A 111 -8.42 9.16 -1.93
CA HIS A 111 -7.80 9.05 -0.61
C HIS A 111 -6.35 9.54 -0.57
N VAL A 112 -5.43 8.84 -1.23
CA VAL A 112 -3.99 9.17 -1.16
C VAL A 112 -3.39 9.23 -2.55
N HIS A 113 -2.78 10.36 -2.90
CA HIS A 113 -1.99 10.50 -4.12
C HIS A 113 -0.51 10.53 -3.76
N CYS A 114 0.27 9.67 -4.39
CA CYS A 114 1.72 9.62 -4.26
C CYS A 114 2.38 10.15 -5.53
N ILE A 115 3.08 11.27 -5.40
CA ILE A 115 3.58 12.05 -6.53
C ILE A 115 5.09 11.88 -6.67
N GLY A 116 5.52 11.48 -7.87
CA GLY A 116 6.93 11.38 -8.23
C GLY A 116 7.60 10.10 -7.78
N ASP A 117 8.90 10.16 -7.50
CA ASP A 117 9.78 9.00 -7.35
C ASP A 117 9.71 8.34 -5.96
N GLY A 118 8.52 7.92 -5.56
CA GLY A 118 8.30 7.07 -4.39
C GLY A 118 7.67 7.76 -3.19
N CYS A 119 7.00 6.96 -2.36
CA CYS A 119 6.49 7.31 -1.05
C CYS A 119 6.27 6.02 -0.24
N THR A 120 5.99 6.18 1.06
CA THR A 120 5.60 5.07 1.93
C THR A 120 4.23 5.32 2.54
N VAL A 121 3.38 4.32 2.51
CA VAL A 121 2.12 4.25 3.25
C VAL A 121 2.22 3.07 4.21
N GLU A 122 2.16 3.36 5.51
CA GLU A 122 2.44 2.37 6.55
C GLU A 122 1.36 2.35 7.62
N ASN A 123 0.78 1.17 7.89
CA ASN A 123 -0.28 1.01 8.89
C ASN A 123 -1.45 1.99 8.68
N VAL A 124 -1.91 2.07 7.43
CA VAL A 124 -3.03 2.91 7.00
C VAL A 124 -4.24 2.03 6.70
N TRP A 125 -5.41 2.50 7.12
CA TRP A 125 -6.65 1.72 7.05
C TRP A 125 -7.73 2.49 6.30
N TRP A 126 -8.16 1.99 5.14
CA TRP A 126 -9.22 2.58 4.32
C TRP A 126 -10.53 1.83 4.57
N GLU A 127 -11.50 2.53 5.16
CA GLU A 127 -12.75 1.92 5.62
C GLU A 127 -13.78 1.73 4.51
N ASP A 128 -13.73 2.57 3.47
CA ASP A 128 -14.62 2.51 2.32
C ASP A 128 -13.95 3.29 1.19
N VAL A 129 -13.69 2.61 0.07
CA VAL A 129 -12.92 3.17 -1.03
C VAL A 129 -13.88 3.59 -2.14
N CYS A 130 -13.90 4.88 -2.43
CA CYS A 130 -14.74 5.46 -3.45
C CYS A 130 -14.17 5.13 -4.85
N GLU A 131 -13.26 5.95 -5.37
CA GLU A 131 -12.60 5.66 -6.65
C GLU A 131 -11.36 4.76 -6.42
N ASP A 132 -10.30 5.34 -5.87
CA ASP A 132 -9.02 4.69 -5.60
C ASP A 132 -8.54 4.97 -4.16
N ALA A 133 -7.98 3.97 -3.48
CA ALA A 133 -7.42 4.14 -2.14
C ALA A 133 -6.03 4.81 -2.19
N LEU A 134 -5.22 4.42 -3.17
CA LEU A 134 -3.88 4.95 -3.40
C LEU A 134 -3.58 5.04 -4.91
N THR A 135 -3.27 6.25 -5.35
CA THR A 135 -2.88 6.55 -6.73
C THR A 135 -1.41 6.93 -6.81
N LEU A 136 -0.63 6.14 -7.53
CA LEU A 136 0.80 6.38 -7.79
C LEU A 136 0.96 7.05 -9.14
N ARG A 137 1.56 8.24 -9.19
CA ARG A 137 1.55 9.06 -10.40
C ARG A 137 2.81 9.91 -10.56
N ASP A 138 2.99 10.43 -11.76
CA ASP A 138 3.97 11.45 -12.13
C ASP A 138 5.46 11.08 -11.99
N SER A 139 5.81 9.82 -11.67
CA SER A 139 7.17 9.29 -11.89
C SER A 139 7.36 8.76 -13.31
N LYS A 140 8.50 9.09 -13.91
CA LYS A 140 9.03 8.48 -15.15
C LYS A 140 10.27 7.61 -14.89
N ASN A 141 10.70 7.53 -13.63
CA ASN A 141 11.87 6.79 -13.22
C ASN A 141 11.52 5.30 -13.03
N GLY A 142 12.03 4.43 -13.90
CA GLY A 142 11.82 2.98 -13.81
C GLY A 142 12.33 2.33 -12.51
N ASN A 143 13.20 3.04 -11.77
CA ASN A 143 13.73 2.61 -10.47
C ASN A 143 12.99 3.21 -9.27
N ALA A 144 11.93 4.00 -9.49
CA ALA A 144 11.09 4.51 -8.41
C ALA A 144 10.50 3.36 -7.59
N LYS A 145 10.41 3.56 -6.27
CA LYS A 145 9.91 2.55 -5.33
C LYS A 145 8.79 3.13 -4.47
N PHE A 146 7.68 2.42 -4.43
CA PHE A 146 6.51 2.76 -3.62
C PHE A 146 6.26 1.65 -2.61
N TYR A 147 5.96 2.01 -1.37
CA TYR A 147 5.80 1.04 -0.29
C TYR A 147 4.42 1.14 0.35
N VAL A 148 3.72 0.02 0.42
CA VAL A 148 2.52 -0.19 1.23
C VAL A 148 2.84 -1.26 2.26
N LYS A 149 2.87 -0.88 3.53
CA LYS A 149 3.37 -1.70 4.64
C LYS A 149 2.33 -1.82 5.75
N GLY A 150 1.74 -2.99 5.93
CA GLY A 150 0.69 -3.15 6.92
C GLY A 150 -0.61 -2.44 6.53
N GLY A 151 -1.62 -2.55 7.39
CA GLY A 151 -2.91 -1.90 7.19
C GLY A 151 -3.87 -2.71 6.32
N GLY A 152 -4.91 -2.05 5.83
CA GLY A 152 -5.89 -2.71 4.99
C GLY A 152 -6.92 -1.79 4.36
N ALA A 153 -7.56 -2.25 3.30
CA ALA A 153 -8.60 -1.51 2.58
C ALA A 153 -9.82 -2.38 2.34
N LYS A 154 -11.02 -1.79 2.40
CA LYS A 154 -12.25 -2.50 2.07
C LYS A 154 -13.19 -1.66 1.22
N ASN A 155 -14.12 -2.35 0.57
CA ASN A 155 -15.23 -1.77 -0.19
C ASN A 155 -14.74 -0.80 -1.30
N GLY A 156 -13.95 -1.30 -2.24
CA GLY A 156 -13.51 -0.52 -3.41
C GLY A 156 -14.06 -1.10 -4.70
N SER A 157 -15.04 -0.45 -5.32
CA SER A 157 -15.82 -1.01 -6.44
C SER A 157 -14.96 -1.45 -7.63
N ASP A 158 -13.97 -0.64 -8.01
CA ASP A 158 -13.00 -0.93 -9.07
C ASP A 158 -11.63 -1.37 -8.53
N LYS A 159 -10.87 -0.49 -7.86
CA LYS A 159 -9.47 -0.78 -7.49
C LYS A 159 -9.01 -0.09 -6.21
N ILE A 160 -8.06 -0.71 -5.52
CA ILE A 160 -7.44 -0.15 -4.30
C ILE A 160 -6.19 0.65 -4.66
N ILE A 161 -5.25 0.06 -5.38
CA ILE A 161 -3.98 0.69 -5.77
C ILE A 161 -3.94 0.87 -7.29
N GLN A 162 -3.97 2.13 -7.72
CA GLN A 162 -3.82 2.53 -9.12
C GLN A 162 -2.39 2.98 -9.39
N HIS A 163 -1.70 2.28 -10.30
CA HIS A 163 -0.31 2.57 -10.65
C HIS A 163 -0.24 3.24 -12.04
N ASN A 164 -0.26 4.57 -12.05
CA ASN A 164 -0.18 5.41 -13.24
C ASN A 164 1.26 5.79 -13.61
N SER A 165 2.21 5.72 -12.68
CA SER A 165 3.62 6.07 -12.88
C SER A 165 4.52 4.89 -13.29
N ALA A 166 5.81 5.19 -13.50
CA ALA A 166 6.89 4.21 -13.59
C ALA A 166 7.31 3.69 -12.21
N GLY A 167 7.87 2.49 -12.17
CA GLY A 167 8.57 1.95 -11.00
C GLY A 167 8.01 0.63 -10.47
N THR A 168 8.32 0.36 -9.21
CA THR A 168 7.91 -0.84 -8.49
C THR A 168 7.09 -0.50 -7.25
N VAL A 169 5.96 -1.18 -7.07
CA VAL A 169 5.16 -1.12 -5.85
C VAL A 169 5.41 -2.37 -5.01
N TYR A 170 5.71 -2.16 -3.73
CA TYR A 170 5.89 -3.22 -2.75
C TYR A 170 4.72 -3.17 -1.77
N ILE A 171 3.91 -4.22 -1.74
CA ILE A 171 2.75 -4.36 -0.86
C ILE A 171 3.04 -5.49 0.12
N SER A 172 3.04 -5.20 1.41
CA SER A 172 3.43 -6.16 2.44
C SER A 172 2.48 -6.13 3.63
N ASN A 173 2.17 -7.31 4.17
CA ASN A 173 1.35 -7.47 5.38
C ASN A 173 -0.02 -6.77 5.28
N PHE A 174 -0.68 -6.86 4.12
CA PHE A 174 -1.87 -6.08 3.78
C PHE A 174 -3.13 -6.94 3.73
N ILE A 175 -4.24 -6.41 4.24
CA ILE A 175 -5.55 -7.06 4.19
C ILE A 175 -6.46 -6.27 3.25
N VAL A 176 -7.12 -6.95 2.31
CA VAL A 176 -8.09 -6.33 1.41
C VAL A 176 -9.40 -7.11 1.37
N GLN A 177 -10.53 -6.40 1.40
CA GLN A 177 -11.87 -7.00 1.43
C GLN A 177 -12.83 -6.31 0.47
N ASN A 178 -13.66 -7.08 -0.24
CA ASN A 178 -14.76 -6.56 -1.06
C ASN A 178 -14.29 -5.50 -2.08
N SER A 179 -13.48 -5.90 -3.05
CA SER A 179 -12.99 -4.97 -4.06
C SER A 179 -12.97 -5.56 -5.47
N GLY A 180 -13.03 -4.71 -6.50
CA GLY A 180 -12.73 -5.14 -7.86
C GLY A 180 -11.29 -5.65 -7.97
N LYS A 181 -10.31 -4.83 -7.61
CA LYS A 181 -8.88 -5.16 -7.77
C LYS A 181 -8.03 -4.62 -6.63
N LEU A 182 -7.08 -5.41 -6.11
CA LEU A 182 -6.11 -4.86 -5.15
C LEU A 182 -5.11 -3.92 -5.85
N TYR A 183 -4.49 -4.38 -6.94
CA TYR A 183 -3.52 -3.60 -7.70
C TYR A 183 -3.87 -3.59 -9.19
N ARG A 184 -3.80 -2.42 -9.81
CA ARG A 184 -3.92 -2.26 -11.25
C ARG A 184 -2.78 -1.39 -11.79
N ALA A 185 -1.98 -1.97 -12.68
CA ALA A 185 -1.13 -1.19 -13.59
C ALA A 185 -2.02 -0.43 -14.57
N CYS A 186 -1.90 0.88 -14.73
CA CYS A 186 -2.78 1.59 -15.66
C CYS A 186 -2.70 0.99 -17.07
N GLY A 187 -3.85 0.62 -17.64
CA GLY A 187 -3.90 -0.03 -18.94
C GLY A 187 -4.47 0.83 -20.06
N ASN A 188 -5.03 2.00 -19.77
CA ASN A 188 -5.65 2.89 -20.74
C ASN A 188 -5.33 4.38 -20.50
N CYS A 189 -4.30 4.68 -19.71
CA CYS A 189 -3.84 6.05 -19.49
C CYS A 189 -3.55 6.75 -20.83
N LYS A 190 -4.37 7.74 -21.19
CA LYS A 190 -4.21 8.54 -22.42
C LYS A 190 -2.88 9.30 -22.43
N SER A 191 -2.49 9.79 -21.26
CA SER A 191 -1.23 10.46 -20.97
C SER A 191 -0.58 9.83 -19.74
N GLY A 192 0.74 9.92 -19.65
CA GLY A 192 1.51 9.33 -18.56
C GLY A 192 2.36 8.14 -18.99
N TYR A 193 2.71 7.29 -18.04
CA TYR A 193 3.60 6.15 -18.28
C TYR A 193 2.82 5.01 -18.95
N GLN A 194 3.34 4.44 -20.04
CA GLN A 194 2.75 3.28 -20.74
C GLN A 194 3.82 2.27 -21.10
N ASN A 195 4.60 1.91 -20.08
CA ASN A 195 5.71 0.99 -20.15
C ASN A 195 5.67 0.07 -18.92
N LYS A 196 6.71 -0.76 -18.80
CA LYS A 196 6.85 -1.78 -17.76
C LYS A 196 6.69 -1.25 -16.33
N ARG A 197 5.71 -1.79 -15.62
CA ARG A 197 5.53 -1.64 -14.18
C ARG A 197 5.78 -2.94 -13.45
N LYS A 198 6.07 -2.85 -12.15
CA LYS A 198 6.23 -4.03 -11.31
C LYS A 198 5.42 -3.90 -10.03
N VAL A 199 4.79 -5.00 -9.63
CA VAL A 199 4.24 -5.18 -8.29
C VAL A 199 4.90 -6.36 -7.59
N VAL A 200 5.20 -6.17 -6.32
CA VAL A 200 5.71 -7.21 -5.42
C VAL A 200 4.78 -7.27 -4.22
N MET A 201 4.16 -8.41 -3.98
CA MET A 201 3.23 -8.65 -2.86
C MET A 201 3.79 -9.71 -1.93
N THR A 202 3.77 -9.44 -0.62
CA THR A 202 4.21 -10.39 0.40
C THR A 202 3.26 -10.39 1.59
N ASN A 203 2.82 -11.55 2.05
CA ASN A 203 1.91 -11.68 3.20
C ASN A 203 0.62 -10.86 3.00
N VAL A 204 -0.10 -11.10 1.90
CA VAL A 204 -1.36 -10.41 1.58
C VAL A 204 -2.53 -11.35 1.79
N THR A 205 -3.58 -10.88 2.47
CA THR A 205 -4.84 -11.62 2.57
C THR A 205 -5.94 -10.85 1.84
N ALA A 206 -6.55 -11.49 0.85
CA ALA A 206 -7.64 -10.94 0.06
C ALA A 206 -8.91 -11.76 0.24
N THR A 207 -10.03 -11.10 0.53
CA THR A 207 -11.34 -11.73 0.66
C THR A 207 -12.36 -11.02 -0.20
N ASN A 208 -13.05 -11.74 -1.09
CA ASN A 208 -14.01 -11.18 -2.06
C ASN A 208 -13.38 -10.07 -2.91
N VAL A 209 -12.21 -10.35 -3.49
CA VAL A 209 -11.51 -9.41 -4.37
C VAL A 209 -11.44 -10.02 -5.76
N LYS A 210 -12.07 -9.42 -6.77
CA LYS A 210 -12.20 -10.07 -8.08
C LYS A 210 -10.84 -10.40 -8.70
N VAL A 211 -9.84 -9.51 -8.55
CA VAL A 211 -8.47 -9.70 -9.05
C VAL A 211 -7.44 -9.14 -8.07
N ILE A 212 -6.41 -9.90 -7.69
CA ILE A 212 -5.37 -9.37 -6.80
C ILE A 212 -4.40 -8.47 -7.58
N ALA A 213 -3.84 -8.95 -8.68
CA ALA A 213 -2.95 -8.17 -9.55
C ALA A 213 -3.46 -8.10 -10.99
N GLY A 214 -3.75 -6.89 -11.49
CA GLY A 214 -4.06 -6.61 -12.88
C GLY A 214 -2.87 -5.98 -13.62
N ILE A 215 -2.23 -6.73 -14.51
CA ILE A 215 -1.00 -6.32 -15.22
C ILE A 215 -1.18 -6.30 -16.73
N ASN A 216 -0.45 -5.43 -17.44
CA ASN A 216 -0.52 -5.34 -18.90
C ASN A 216 0.60 -6.15 -19.55
N LYS A 217 0.22 -7.21 -20.27
CA LYS A 217 1.15 -8.12 -20.92
C LYS A 217 2.00 -7.40 -21.97
N ASN A 218 1.38 -6.64 -22.87
CA ASN A 218 2.10 -5.96 -23.96
C ASN A 218 3.07 -4.86 -23.50
N TYR A 219 2.98 -4.38 -22.25
CA TYR A 219 3.94 -3.43 -21.69
C TYR A 219 5.08 -4.08 -20.90
N GLY A 220 5.09 -5.41 -20.78
CA GLY A 220 6.14 -6.12 -20.04
C GLY A 220 5.99 -6.06 -18.52
N ASP A 221 4.79 -5.76 -18.03
CA ASP A 221 4.50 -5.66 -16.60
C ASP A 221 4.83 -6.97 -15.86
N GLN A 222 5.25 -6.84 -14.60
CA GLN A 222 5.64 -7.97 -13.76
C GLN A 222 4.86 -8.00 -12.45
N ALA A 223 4.53 -9.21 -12.00
CA ALA A 223 3.94 -9.46 -10.69
C ALA A 223 4.73 -10.54 -9.96
N VAL A 224 5.15 -10.25 -8.73
CA VAL A 224 5.80 -11.21 -7.83
C VAL A 224 4.93 -11.32 -6.58
N LEU A 225 4.43 -12.52 -6.27
CA LEU A 225 3.55 -12.77 -5.14
C LEU A 225 4.18 -13.85 -4.26
N LYS A 226 4.28 -13.57 -2.96
CA LYS A 226 4.78 -14.52 -1.95
C LYS A 226 3.84 -14.53 -0.75
N ASN A 227 3.43 -15.71 -0.30
CA ASN A 227 2.49 -15.86 0.82
C ASN A 227 1.24 -14.98 0.66
N VAL A 228 0.50 -15.17 -0.44
CA VAL A 228 -0.75 -14.46 -0.70
C VAL A 228 -1.93 -15.41 -0.55
N LYS A 229 -2.87 -15.08 0.34
CA LYS A 229 -4.10 -15.83 0.55
C LYS A 229 -5.25 -15.16 -0.18
N VAL A 230 -5.95 -15.92 -1.03
CA VAL A 230 -7.08 -15.45 -1.84
C VAL A 230 -8.32 -16.26 -1.50
N ASN A 231 -9.26 -15.61 -0.83
CA ASN A 231 -10.57 -16.16 -0.54
C ASN A 231 -11.57 -15.49 -1.51
N ASN A 232 -12.01 -16.20 -2.54
CA ASN A 232 -12.93 -15.70 -3.58
C ASN A 232 -12.34 -14.56 -4.43
N GLY A 233 -11.71 -14.93 -5.56
CA GLY A 233 -11.02 -14.00 -6.45
C GLY A 233 -10.03 -14.69 -7.38
N HIS A 234 -9.52 -13.94 -8.36
CA HIS A 234 -8.41 -14.34 -9.22
C HIS A 234 -7.10 -13.75 -8.73
N VAL A 235 -6.00 -14.49 -8.88
CA VAL A 235 -4.68 -14.08 -8.36
C VAL A 235 -4.07 -13.01 -9.25
N CYS A 236 -3.79 -13.33 -10.51
CA CYS A 236 -3.15 -12.41 -11.43
C CYS A 236 -3.86 -12.44 -12.78
N GLN A 237 -4.52 -11.35 -13.16
CA GLN A 237 -5.13 -11.19 -14.47
C GLN A 237 -4.23 -10.35 -15.36
N THR A 238 -4.06 -10.81 -16.60
CA THR A 238 -3.28 -10.13 -17.63
C THR A 238 -4.21 -9.41 -18.60
N PHE A 239 -3.76 -8.26 -19.11
CA PHE A 239 -4.51 -7.42 -20.04
C PHE A 239 -3.65 -6.98 -21.23
N LYS A 240 -4.30 -6.59 -22.33
CA LYS A 240 -3.67 -5.85 -23.42
C LYS A 240 -3.93 -4.35 -23.23
N GLY A 241 -2.96 -3.65 -22.64
CA GLY A 241 -3.01 -2.21 -22.44
C GLY A 241 -2.95 -1.42 -23.74
N ASN A 242 -3.43 -0.18 -23.70
CA ASN A 242 -3.48 0.78 -24.78
C ASN A 242 -3.28 2.21 -24.24
N ASN A 243 -3.14 3.18 -25.15
CA ASN A 243 -2.97 4.60 -24.85
C ASN A 243 -4.10 5.48 -25.42
N ASN A 244 -5.22 4.89 -25.82
CA ASN A 244 -6.33 5.61 -26.45
C ASN A 244 -7.53 5.84 -25.49
N GLY A 245 -7.41 5.42 -24.24
CA GLY A 245 -8.45 5.57 -23.22
C GLY A 245 -9.51 4.47 -23.24
N LYS A 246 -9.47 3.53 -24.18
CA LYS A 246 -10.43 2.42 -24.21
C LYS A 246 -10.11 1.41 -23.12
N GLU A 247 -11.13 0.78 -22.55
CA GLU A 247 -10.90 -0.26 -21.55
C GLU A 247 -10.05 -1.41 -22.10
N PRO A 248 -8.98 -1.83 -21.38
CA PRO A 248 -8.10 -2.91 -21.83
C PRO A 248 -8.81 -4.26 -21.84
N SER A 249 -8.57 -5.07 -22.87
CA SER A 249 -9.10 -6.43 -22.93
C SER A 249 -8.28 -7.39 -22.07
N SER A 250 -8.96 -8.30 -21.39
CA SER A 250 -8.33 -9.41 -20.66
C SER A 250 -7.63 -10.35 -21.63
N THR A 251 -6.45 -10.85 -21.25
CA THR A 251 -5.67 -11.83 -22.01
C THR A 251 -5.48 -13.16 -21.28
N GLY A 252 -5.95 -13.29 -20.04
CA GLY A 252 -5.93 -14.54 -19.28
C GLY A 252 -5.54 -14.37 -17.81
N TYR A 253 -5.63 -15.47 -17.06
CA TYR A 253 -5.31 -15.54 -15.63
C TYR A 253 -4.03 -16.34 -15.38
N GLN A 254 -3.31 -16.03 -14.31
CA GLN A 254 -2.00 -16.59 -13.97
C GLN A 254 -1.92 -16.84 -12.46
N CYS A 255 -1.16 -17.85 -12.08
CA CYS A 255 -0.90 -18.19 -10.67
C CYS A 255 -2.14 -18.51 -9.83
N GLU A 256 -3.20 -19.03 -10.44
CA GLU A 256 -4.47 -19.32 -9.76
C GLU A 256 -4.30 -20.35 -8.64
N SER A 257 -4.43 -19.88 -7.40
CA SER A 257 -4.42 -20.69 -6.18
C SER A 257 -5.06 -19.89 -5.05
N LYS A 258 -5.75 -20.58 -4.13
CA LYS A 258 -6.25 -19.97 -2.89
C LYS A 258 -5.11 -19.61 -1.93
N ASN A 259 -4.00 -20.34 -1.96
CA ASN A 259 -2.81 -20.10 -1.15
C ASN A 259 -1.59 -20.05 -2.07
N VAL A 260 -1.14 -18.84 -2.40
CA VAL A 260 -0.01 -18.58 -3.30
C VAL A 260 1.26 -18.48 -2.45
N ASN A 261 2.02 -19.57 -2.37
CA ASN A 261 3.29 -19.59 -1.63
C ASN A 261 4.36 -18.75 -2.33
N ASN A 262 4.52 -18.96 -3.64
CA ASN A 262 5.39 -18.18 -4.52
C ASN A 262 4.80 -18.20 -5.94
N CYS A 263 4.72 -17.03 -6.57
CA CYS A 263 4.41 -16.84 -7.97
C CYS A 263 5.24 -15.68 -8.51
N THR A 264 5.84 -15.87 -9.68
CA THR A 264 6.46 -14.77 -10.43
C THR A 264 5.95 -14.82 -11.86
N TYR A 265 5.17 -13.81 -12.24
CA TYR A 265 4.87 -13.54 -13.63
C TYR A 265 5.85 -12.51 -14.19
N LYS A 266 6.62 -12.93 -15.18
CA LYS A 266 7.46 -12.08 -16.01
C LYS A 266 7.35 -12.57 -17.45
N ILE A 267 7.25 -11.64 -18.38
CA ILE A 267 7.42 -11.95 -19.80
C ILE A 267 8.91 -12.16 -20.01
N LEU A 268 9.26 -13.33 -20.55
CA LEU A 268 10.61 -13.69 -20.96
C LEU A 268 11.01 -12.89 -22.20
#